data_AF-A0A3C0XLM4-F1
#
_entry.id   AF-A0A3C0XLM4-F1
#
_cell.length_a   1.000
_cell.length_b   1.000
_cell.length_c   1.000
_cell.angle_alpha   90.00
_cell.angle_beta   90.00
_cell.angle_gamma   90.00
#
_symmetry.space_group_name_H-M   'P 1'
#
loop_
_entity.id
_entity.type
_entity.pdbx_description
1 polymer ?
#
loop_
_entity_poly.entity_id
_entity_poly.type
_entity_poly.pdbx_seq_one_letter_code
_entity_poly.pdbx_strand_id
1 'polypeptide(L)'
;MPGEHLEAKAMLRAELYCYFCGHGSGEVLVATKSRRPTPEQLRAAYSHVTGPRTPQWNAGEQPLCPRCGGQLFLEKYEQQVVRRRAVLKEAS
;
A
#
# COMPACT_ATOMS: atom_id res chain seq x y z
N MET A 1 -11.73 12.44 32.71
CA MET A 1 -11.96 12.42 31.25
C MET A 1 -10.64 12.15 30.54
N PRO A 2 -10.22 10.90 30.30
CA PRO A 2 -9.11 10.62 29.41
C PRO A 2 -9.63 10.54 27.96
N GLY A 3 -8.94 11.24 27.07
CA GLY A 3 -9.39 11.53 25.71
C GLY A 3 -9.38 10.30 24.79
N GLU A 4 -10.38 10.25 23.92
CA GLU A 4 -10.41 9.43 22.72
C GLU A 4 -9.14 9.70 21.88
N HIS A 5 -8.16 8.81 21.96
CA HIS A 5 -7.07 8.81 20.97
C HIS A 5 -7.62 8.26 19.65
N LEU A 6 -8.24 9.13 18.85
CA LEU A 6 -8.30 8.92 17.41
C LEU A 6 -6.85 8.89 16.90
N GLU A 7 -6.23 7.72 16.79
CA GLU A 7 -5.02 7.59 15.98
C GLU A 7 -5.43 7.72 14.50
N ALA A 8 -5.46 8.97 14.02
CA ALA A 8 -5.51 9.26 12.61
C ALA A 8 -4.19 8.79 11.98
N LYS A 9 -4.15 7.53 11.54
CA LYS A 9 -3.01 7.01 10.80
C LYS A 9 -3.13 7.51 9.36
N ALA A 10 -2.26 8.44 8.98
CA ALA A 10 -2.14 8.86 7.59
C ALA A 10 -1.94 7.62 6.71
N MET A 11 -2.86 7.42 5.77
CA MET A 11 -2.76 6.37 4.77
C MET A 11 -2.63 7.01 3.39
N LEU A 12 -1.95 6.30 2.52
CA LEU A 12 -1.78 6.68 1.13
C LEU A 12 -2.39 5.58 0.28
N ARG A 13 -3.41 5.94 -0.49
CA ARG A 13 -3.95 5.05 -1.51
C ARG A 13 -2.98 5.06 -2.68
N ALA A 14 -2.51 3.90 -3.10
CA ALA A 14 -1.43 3.75 -4.07
C ALA A 14 -1.71 2.59 -5.03
N GLU A 15 -1.39 2.76 -6.31
CA GLU A 15 -1.38 1.67 -7.30
C GLU A 15 -0.03 1.60 -8.01
N LEU A 16 0.44 0.37 -8.24
CA LEU A 16 1.60 0.07 -9.06
C LEU A 16 1.17 -0.27 -10.50
N TYR A 17 1.78 0.38 -11.48
CA TYR A 17 1.45 0.25 -12.89
C TYR A 17 2.68 -0.07 -13.74
N CYS A 18 2.51 -0.96 -14.72
CA CYS A 18 3.53 -1.33 -15.69
C CYS A 18 3.32 -0.57 -17.00
N TYR A 19 4.17 0.41 -17.32
CA TYR A 19 4.10 1.12 -18.59
C TYR A 19 4.45 0.28 -19.82
N PHE A 20 5.09 -0.88 -19.62
CA PHE A 20 5.45 -1.77 -20.74
C PHE A 20 4.26 -2.58 -21.26
N CYS A 21 3.43 -3.13 -20.37
CA CYS A 21 2.29 -3.98 -20.77
C CYS A 21 0.91 -3.47 -20.32
N GLY A 22 0.85 -2.30 -19.69
CA GLY A 22 -0.37 -1.68 -19.20
C GLY A 22 -1.02 -2.36 -17.98
N HIS A 23 -0.28 -3.20 -17.26
CA HIS A 23 -0.81 -3.95 -16.12
C HIS A 23 -0.77 -3.15 -14.82
N GLY A 24 -1.92 -3.00 -14.16
CA GLY A 24 -2.03 -2.51 -12.79
C GLY A 24 -2.06 -3.65 -11.77
N SER A 25 -1.29 -3.51 -10.69
CA SER A 25 -1.27 -4.46 -9.56
C SER A 25 -2.43 -4.26 -8.58
N GLY A 26 -3.33 -3.32 -8.86
CA GLY A 26 -4.47 -2.98 -8.01
C GLY A 26 -4.10 -2.03 -6.87
N GLU A 27 -5.10 -1.30 -6.40
CA GLU A 27 -4.93 -0.28 -5.37
C GLU A 27 -4.74 -0.88 -3.98
N VAL A 28 -3.79 -0.31 -3.22
CA VAL A 28 -3.52 -0.67 -1.82
C VAL A 28 -3.53 0.58 -0.93
N LEU A 29 -3.79 0.38 0.36
CA LEU A 29 -3.62 1.42 1.38
C LEU A 29 -2.27 1.23 2.07
N VAL A 30 -1.39 2.22 1.92
CA VAL A 30 -0.06 2.24 2.53
C VAL A 30 -0.08 3.10 3.77
N ALA A 31 0.25 2.53 4.92
CA ALA A 31 0.34 3.30 6.15
C ALA A 31 1.65 4.11 6.15
N THR A 32 1.57 5.42 5.89
CA THR A 32 2.75 6.29 5.80
C THR A 32 2.42 7.71 6.27
N LYS A 33 3.38 8.33 6.96
CA LYS A 33 3.32 9.77 7.33
C LYS A 33 3.87 10.66 6.21
N SER A 34 4.51 10.07 5.20
CA SER A 34 5.16 10.77 4.09
C SER A 34 4.22 10.94 2.91
N ARG A 35 4.50 11.94 2.06
CA ARG A 35 3.75 12.12 0.79
C ARG A 35 4.01 10.98 -0.20
N ARG A 36 5.15 10.30 -0.11
CA ARG A 36 5.54 9.16 -0.94
C ARG A 36 5.91 7.97 -0.05
N PRO A 37 5.42 6.76 -0.34
CA PRO A 37 5.73 5.59 0.46
C PRO A 37 7.13 5.06 0.11
N THR A 38 7.81 4.44 1.08
CA THR A 38 9.08 3.75 0.82
C THR A 38 8.84 2.41 0.12
N PRO A 39 9.86 1.82 -0.53
CA PRO A 39 9.76 0.48 -1.12
C PRO A 39 9.29 -0.59 -0.12
N GLU A 40 9.78 -0.55 1.13
CA GLU A 40 9.40 -1.50 2.18
C GLU A 40 7.92 -1.35 2.57
N GLN A 41 7.44 -0.10 2.66
CA GLN A 41 6.02 0.18 2.94
C GLN A 41 5.11 -0.31 1.81
N LEU A 42 5.52 -0.16 0.56
CA LEU A 42 4.80 -0.71 -0.59
C LEU A 42 4.82 -2.24 -0.55
N ARG A 43 5.98 -2.86 -0.31
CA ARG A 43 6.10 -4.32 -0.19
C ARG A 43 5.17 -4.88 0.89
N ALA A 44 5.15 -4.24 2.06
CA ALA A 44 4.26 -4.63 3.14
C ALA A 44 2.78 -4.50 2.73
N ALA A 45 2.39 -3.41 2.06
CA ALA A 45 1.02 -3.20 1.61
C ALA A 45 0.58 -4.24 0.55
N TYR A 46 1.46 -4.60 -0.38
CA TYR A 46 1.19 -5.62 -1.40
C TYR A 46 1.32 -7.06 -0.89
N SER A 47 1.82 -7.30 0.33
CA SER A 47 1.97 -8.66 0.87
C SER A 47 0.64 -9.43 1.00
N HIS A 48 -0.49 -8.71 1.09
CA HIS A 48 -1.82 -9.27 1.15
C HIS A 48 -2.49 -9.43 -0.23
N VAL A 49 -1.91 -8.86 -1.29
CA VAL A 49 -2.42 -8.99 -2.66
C VAL A 49 -1.98 -10.35 -3.18
N THR A 50 -2.95 -11.16 -3.61
CA THR A 50 -2.73 -12.52 -4.11
C THR A 50 -3.14 -12.66 -5.58
N GLY A 51 -2.55 -13.64 -6.25
CA GLY A 51 -2.90 -14.01 -7.63
C GLY A 51 -2.20 -13.16 -8.70
N PRO A 52 -2.82 -13.00 -9.89
CA PRO A 52 -2.15 -12.47 -11.08
C PRO A 52 -1.81 -10.97 -11.02
N ARG A 53 -2.23 -10.28 -9.95
CA ARG A 53 -1.93 -8.87 -9.70
C ARG A 53 -0.76 -8.68 -8.73
N THR A 54 -0.33 -9.74 -8.05
CA THR A 54 0.73 -9.69 -7.06
C THR A 54 2.04 -9.26 -7.72
N PRO A 55 2.62 -8.10 -7.36
CA PRO A 55 3.89 -7.67 -7.90
C PRO A 55 5.01 -8.62 -7.46
N GLN A 56 5.94 -8.88 -8.36
CA GLN A 56 7.21 -9.52 -8.02
C GLN A 56 8.18 -8.48 -7.48
N TRP A 57 9.22 -8.90 -6.77
CA TRP A 57 10.19 -7.98 -6.18
C TRP A 57 11.61 -8.48 -6.47
N ASN A 58 12.48 -7.61 -6.95
CA ASN A 58 13.88 -7.95 -7.13
C ASN A 58 14.70 -7.78 -5.83
N ALA A 59 15.99 -8.09 -5.90
CA ALA A 59 16.92 -7.98 -4.77
C ALA A 59 17.09 -6.54 -4.24
N GLY A 60 16.85 -5.53 -5.09
CA GLY A 60 16.88 -4.11 -4.71
C GLY A 60 15.52 -3.57 -4.28
N GLU A 61 14.58 -4.44 -3.91
CA GLU A 61 13.22 -4.08 -3.47
C GLU A 61 12.39 -3.30 -4.48
N GLN A 62 12.72 -3.44 -5.76
CA GLN A 62 11.97 -2.82 -6.83
C GLN A 62 10.84 -3.74 -7.29
N PRO A 63 9.60 -3.21 -7.40
CA PRO A 63 8.48 -4.01 -7.86
C PRO A 63 8.56 -4.25 -9.38
N LEU A 64 8.27 -5.49 -9.77
CA LEU A 64 8.28 -5.99 -11.14
C LEU A 64 6.90 -6.55 -11.50
N CYS A 65 6.54 -6.36 -12.77
CA CYS A 65 5.25 -6.78 -13.30
C CYS A 65 5.20 -8.31 -13.39
N PRO A 66 4.18 -8.97 -12.80
CA PRO A 66 4.05 -10.42 -12.84
C PRO A 66 3.77 -10.97 -14.26
N ARG A 67 3.39 -10.12 -15.22
CA ARG A 67 3.08 -10.52 -16.60
C ARG A 67 4.28 -10.52 -17.54
N CYS A 68 5.15 -9.51 -17.42
CA CYS A 68 6.22 -9.27 -18.40
C CYS A 68 7.61 -9.05 -17.78
N GLY A 69 7.72 -9.03 -16.44
CA GLY A 69 8.97 -8.74 -15.73
C GLY A 69 9.42 -7.27 -15.78
N GLY A 70 8.69 -6.39 -16.48
CA GLY A 70 9.00 -4.97 -16.55
C GLY A 70 8.83 -4.25 -15.21
N GLN A 71 9.54 -3.13 -15.02
CA GLN A 71 9.46 -2.36 -13.79
C GLN A 71 8.05 -1.78 -13.57
N LEU A 72 7.58 -1.86 -12.32
CA LEU A 72 6.34 -1.21 -11.88
C LEU A 72 6.65 0.16 -11.28
N PHE A 73 5.76 1.11 -11.58
CA PHE A 73 5.89 2.50 -11.14
C PHE A 73 4.65 2.90 -10.34
N LEU A 74 4.86 3.78 -9.36
CA LEU A 74 3.77 4.37 -8.58
C LEU A 74 3.15 5.51 -9.41
N GLU A 75 2.02 5.24 -10.07
CA GLU A 75 1.45 6.18 -11.05
C GLU A 75 0.57 7.25 -10.39
N LYS A 76 -0.26 6.87 -9.43
CA LYS A 76 -1.17 7.77 -8.72
C LYS A 76 -1.21 7.40 -7.26
N TYR A 77 -1.03 8.40 -6.41
CA TYR A 77 -1.23 8.23 -4.98
C TYR A 77 -2.02 9.40 -4.41
N GLU A 78 -3.12 9.07 -3.73
CA GLU A 78 -3.97 10.05 -3.06
C GLU A 78 -3.79 9.88 -1.55
N GLN A 79 -3.57 11.00 -0.86
CA GLN A 79 -3.52 10.99 0.59
C GLN A 79 -4.93 10.81 1.14
N GLN A 80 -5.16 9.69 1.81
CA GLN A 80 -6.43 9.40 2.46
C GLN A 80 -6.22 9.34 3.97
N VAL A 81 -6.83 10.27 4.70
CA VAL A 81 -6.87 10.20 6.17
C VAL A 81 -7.90 9.14 6.57
N VAL A 82 -7.45 7.90 6.78
CA VAL A 82 -8.33 6.81 7.23
C VAL A 82 -8.46 6.89 8.74
N ARG A 83 -9.65 7.28 9.22
CA ARG A 83 -10.00 7.23 10.65
C ARG A 83 -10.50 5.82 10.97
N ARG A 84 -9.68 5.01 11.67
CA ARG A 84 -10.17 3.76 12.26
C ARG A 84 -10.75 4.04 13.65
N ARG A 85 -12.01 3.65 13.88
CA ARG A 85 -12.58 3.57 15.24
C ARG A 85 -11.98 2.32 15.90
N ALA A 86 -11.20 2.49 16.97
CA ALA A 86 -10.76 1.36 17.78
C ALA A 86 -11.98 0.79 18.52
N VAL A 87 -12.39 -0.43 18.18
CA VAL A 87 -13.35 -1.18 18.99
C VAL A 87 -12.53 -1.86 20.09
N LEU A 88 -12.61 -1.34 21.31
CA LEU A 88 -12.13 -2.05 22.50
C LEU A 88 -12.93 -3.35 22.62
N LYS A 89 -12.24 -4.51 22.58
CA LYS A 89 -12.78 -5.73 23.15
C LYS A 89 -12.81 -5.51 24.66
N GLU A 90 -14.00 -5.31 25.22
CA GLU A 90 -14.23 -5.48 26.65
C GLU A 90 -13.92 -6.95 26.98
N ALA A 91 -12.85 -7.18 27.74
CA ALA A 91 -12.64 -8.42 28.44
C ALA A 91 -13.52 -8.37 29.69
N SER A 92 -14.58 -9.19 29.70
CA SER A 92 -15.34 -9.53 30.92
C SER A 92 -14.54 -10.47 31.81
#